data_AF-A0A7S2RFR9-F1
#
_entry.id   AF-A0A7S2RFR9-F1
#
_cell.length_a   1.000
_cell.length_b   1.000
_cell.length_c   1.000
_cell.angle_alpha   90.00
_cell.angle_beta   90.00
_cell.angle_gamma   90.00
#
_symmetry.space_group_name_H-M   'P 1'
#
loop_
_entity.id
_entity.type
_entity.pdbx_description
1 polymer ?
#
loop_
_entity_poly.entity_id
_entity_poly.type
_entity_poly.pdbx_seq_one_letter_code
_entity_poly.pdbx_strand_id
1 'polypeptide(L)'
;AILRGKSTLSYQQHHQRHVALPYQCANSINDGKWTTLSTCNAFHRGRLARTHHISTTTDCESRPHGQWGWTNNNIQDGCVFRYRSSFDWQEKLYHDRNVVFIGDTIVRSLYHATCRALGDNTIHEFDSSIPLHSDITKTFGESSSIKYVWAPLAMDGVSKLKEYIASSNTNSINKRNKK
;
A
#
# COMPACT_ATOMS: atom_id res chain seq x y z
N ALA A 1 -30.70 -36.36 -9.28
CA ALA A 1 -30.90 -35.25 -8.34
C ALA A 1 -29.59 -35.03 -7.59
N ILE A 2 -29.02 -33.82 -7.69
CA ILE A 2 -27.72 -33.45 -7.12
C ILE A 2 -27.95 -33.03 -5.66
N LEU A 3 -27.35 -33.75 -4.71
CA LEU A 3 -27.36 -33.34 -3.30
C LEU A 3 -26.16 -32.43 -3.01
N ARG A 4 -26.49 -31.19 -2.66
CA ARG A 4 -25.57 -30.15 -2.18
C ARG A 4 -25.16 -30.46 -0.75
N GLY A 5 -23.87 -30.66 -0.50
CA GLY A 5 -23.26 -30.53 0.82
C GLY A 5 -22.58 -29.18 0.95
N LYS A 6 -23.22 -28.20 1.59
CA LYS A 6 -22.56 -26.95 2.02
C LYS A 6 -21.88 -27.22 3.36
N SER A 7 -20.56 -27.32 3.37
CA SER A 7 -19.77 -27.16 4.59
C SER A 7 -19.49 -25.67 4.80
N THR A 8 -20.27 -25.03 5.66
CA THR A 8 -19.95 -23.70 6.19
C THR A 8 -18.89 -23.86 7.28
N LEU A 9 -17.61 -23.76 6.90
CA LEU A 9 -16.53 -23.48 7.83
C LEU A 9 -16.50 -21.96 8.06
N SER A 10 -16.93 -21.55 9.25
CA SER A 10 -16.86 -20.17 9.71
C SER A 10 -15.39 -19.77 9.89
N TYR A 11 -14.86 -18.99 8.95
CA TYR A 11 -13.58 -18.31 9.10
C TYR A 11 -13.79 -17.14 10.08
N GLN A 12 -13.54 -17.37 11.37
CA GLN A 12 -13.45 -16.27 12.34
C GLN A 12 -12.18 -15.47 12.03
N GLN A 13 -12.39 -14.44 11.21
CA GLN A 13 -11.39 -13.47 10.81
C GLN A 13 -11.12 -12.55 12.01
N HIS A 14 -9.97 -12.72 12.65
CA HIS A 14 -9.46 -11.79 13.64
C HIS A 14 -9.23 -10.42 12.98
N HIS A 15 -10.23 -9.55 13.02
CA HIS A 15 -10.08 -8.12 12.72
C HIS A 15 -9.20 -7.48 13.81
N GLN A 16 -7.88 -7.64 13.69
CA GLN A 16 -6.94 -6.81 14.42
C GLN A 16 -7.07 -5.39 13.89
N ARG A 17 -7.71 -4.51 14.67
CA ARG A 17 -7.75 -3.06 14.40
C ARG A 17 -6.32 -2.58 14.15
N HIS A 18 -6.07 -2.07 12.95
CA HIS A 18 -4.79 -1.48 12.60
C HIS A 18 -4.53 -0.27 13.50
N VAL A 19 -3.62 -0.44 14.48
CA VAL A 19 -3.19 0.64 15.37
C VAL A 19 -2.15 1.48 14.61
N ALA A 20 -2.37 2.79 14.57
CA ALA A 20 -1.36 3.71 14.04
C ALA A 20 -0.08 3.57 14.86
N LEU A 21 1.07 3.64 14.19
CA LEU A 21 2.34 3.60 14.89
C LEU A 21 2.46 4.83 15.81
N PRO A 22 3.04 4.68 17.01
CA PRO A 22 3.34 5.80 17.88
C PRO A 22 4.15 6.90 17.17
N TYR A 23 3.94 8.16 17.53
CA TYR A 23 4.56 9.30 16.83
C TYR A 23 6.09 9.26 16.87
N GLN A 24 6.68 8.73 17.94
CA GLN A 24 8.13 8.61 18.09
C GLN A 24 8.77 7.70 17.03
N CYS A 25 8.00 6.79 16.42
CA CYS A 25 8.49 5.92 15.36
C CYS A 25 8.84 6.69 14.07
N ALA A 26 8.35 7.93 13.92
CA ALA A 26 8.65 8.77 12.76
C ALA A 26 10.14 9.15 12.69
N ASN A 27 10.82 9.28 13.84
CA ASN A 27 12.23 9.70 13.89
C ASN A 27 13.18 8.71 13.21
N SER A 28 12.80 7.43 13.20
CA SER A 28 13.62 6.33 12.67
C SER A 28 12.99 5.70 11.42
N ILE A 29 12.01 6.35 10.78
CA ILE A 29 11.22 5.71 9.71
C ILE A 29 12.11 5.27 8.53
N ASN A 30 13.17 6.03 8.27
CA ASN A 30 14.17 5.77 7.23
C ASN A 30 15.41 5.01 7.74
N ASP A 31 15.51 4.73 9.04
CA ASP A 31 16.64 4.06 9.68
C ASP A 31 16.42 2.54 9.73
N GLY A 32 16.30 1.96 8.55
CA GLY A 32 16.07 0.52 8.39
C GLY A 32 17.00 -0.11 7.37
N LYS A 33 16.75 -1.39 7.12
CA LYS A 33 17.42 -2.14 6.06
C LYS A 33 16.51 -3.18 5.46
N TRP A 34 16.75 -3.50 4.20
CA TRP A 34 16.18 -4.69 3.58
C TRP A 34 16.81 -5.94 4.20
N THR A 35 15.97 -6.83 4.66
CA THR A 35 16.40 -8.13 5.20
C THR A 35 15.71 -9.25 4.43
N THR A 36 16.47 -10.26 4.01
CA THR A 36 15.95 -11.40 3.25
C THR A 36 15.27 -12.39 4.18
N LEU A 37 14.00 -12.69 3.93
CA LEU A 37 13.17 -13.43 4.86
C LEU A 37 12.69 -14.75 4.28
N SER A 38 12.80 -15.81 5.09
CA SER A 38 11.91 -16.96 4.99
C SER A 38 10.93 -16.87 6.16
N THR A 39 9.69 -16.43 5.92
CA THR A 39 8.64 -16.32 6.95
C THR A 39 8.19 -17.71 7.44
N CYS A 40 8.51 -18.77 6.69
CA CYS A 40 8.28 -20.16 7.06
C CYS A 40 9.29 -20.74 8.04
N ASN A 41 10.48 -20.16 8.13
CA ASN A 41 11.47 -20.63 9.08
C ASN A 41 11.26 -19.97 10.45
N ALA A 42 10.94 -20.77 11.47
CA ALA A 42 10.73 -20.29 12.84
C ALA A 42 11.95 -19.54 13.43
N PHE A 43 13.17 -19.95 13.05
CA PHE A 43 14.40 -19.24 13.42
C PHE A 43 14.43 -17.84 12.82
N HIS A 44 14.11 -17.70 11.52
CA HIS A 44 14.03 -16.40 10.87
C HIS A 44 12.91 -15.54 11.48
N ARG A 45 11.75 -16.11 11.81
CA ARG A 45 10.69 -15.40 12.55
C ARG A 45 11.16 -14.86 13.90
N GLY A 46 11.88 -15.67 14.68
CA GLY A 46 12.44 -15.25 15.96
C GLY A 46 13.49 -14.14 15.81
N ARG A 47 14.34 -14.22 14.78
CA ARG A 47 15.32 -13.16 14.46
C ARG A 47 14.64 -11.88 13.98
N LEU A 48 13.55 -12.00 13.22
CA LEU A 48 12.79 -10.87 12.71
C LEU A 48 12.17 -10.04 13.82
N ALA A 49 11.47 -10.69 14.75
CA ALA A 49 10.87 -10.02 15.88
C ALA A 49 11.94 -9.34 16.74
N ARG A 50 13.04 -10.06 17.05
CA ARG A 50 14.07 -9.59 17.99
C ARG A 50 15.05 -8.57 17.42
N THR A 51 15.43 -8.69 16.15
CA THR A 51 16.57 -7.94 15.57
C THR A 51 16.16 -6.90 14.52
N HIS A 52 14.98 -7.06 13.91
CA HIS A 52 14.53 -6.19 12.82
C HIS A 52 13.17 -5.55 13.08
N HIS A 53 12.59 -5.81 14.26
CA HIS A 53 11.32 -5.24 14.69
C HIS A 53 10.22 -5.41 13.64
N ILE A 54 10.16 -6.61 13.04
CA ILE A 54 9.17 -6.99 12.02
C ILE A 54 8.13 -7.92 12.64
N SER A 55 6.85 -7.58 12.49
CA SER A 55 5.74 -8.49 12.81
C SER A 55 5.63 -9.57 11.74
N THR A 56 5.52 -10.83 12.17
CA THR A 56 5.45 -11.99 11.27
C THR A 56 4.18 -12.01 10.44
N THR A 57 4.28 -12.41 9.17
CA THR A 57 3.14 -12.78 8.32
C THR A 57 2.63 -14.17 8.68
N THR A 58 1.34 -14.41 8.47
CA THR A 58 0.78 -15.78 8.42
C THR A 58 1.05 -16.45 7.08
N ASP A 59 1.31 -15.67 6.03
CA ASP A 59 1.59 -16.20 4.71
C ASP A 59 3.04 -16.70 4.61
N CYS A 60 3.09 -17.98 4.27
CA CYS A 60 4.26 -18.80 4.15
C CYS A 60 4.54 -19.00 2.65
N GLU A 61 4.89 -17.92 1.95
CA GLU A 61 5.26 -18.05 0.54
C GLU A 61 6.61 -18.77 0.43
N SER A 62 6.72 -19.68 -0.55
CA SER A 62 7.85 -20.60 -0.72
C SER A 62 9.14 -19.90 -1.18
N ARG A 63 9.10 -18.60 -1.45
CA ARG A 63 10.24 -17.81 -1.93
C ARG A 63 10.71 -16.85 -0.84
N PRO A 64 12.02 -16.59 -0.74
CA PRO A 64 12.52 -15.58 0.15
C PRO A 64 12.13 -14.19 -0.36
N HIS A 65 11.45 -13.39 0.46
CA HIS A 65 11.10 -12.01 0.13
C HIS A 65 11.95 -11.05 0.96
N GLY A 66 12.40 -9.96 0.32
CA GLY A 66 13.01 -8.85 1.04
C GLY A 66 11.93 -8.05 1.77
N GLN A 67 12.11 -7.80 3.07
CA GLN A 67 11.24 -6.90 3.82
C GLN A 67 12.08 -5.80 4.46
N TRP A 68 11.56 -4.58 4.42
CA TRP A 68 12.13 -3.46 5.18
C TRP A 68 11.86 -3.68 6.66
N GLY A 69 12.89 -3.55 7.48
CA GLY A 69 12.79 -3.57 8.94
C GLY A 69 13.63 -2.47 9.55
N TRP A 70 13.18 -1.93 10.68
CA TRP A 70 13.95 -0.95 11.44
C TRP A 70 15.06 -1.64 12.23
N THR A 71 16.21 -0.97 12.38
CA THR A 71 17.35 -1.52 13.13
C THR A 71 17.50 -0.93 14.53
N ASN A 72 16.95 0.26 14.76
CA ASN A 72 17.26 1.06 15.95
C ASN A 72 16.04 1.29 16.87
N ASN A 73 14.89 0.66 16.58
CA ASN A 73 13.67 0.87 17.35
C ASN A 73 13.53 -0.20 18.43
N ASN A 74 13.29 0.17 19.69
CA ASN A 74 13.01 -0.85 20.70
C ASN A 74 11.60 -1.44 20.45
N ILE A 75 11.46 -2.77 20.52
CA ILE A 75 10.14 -3.45 20.43
C ILE A 75 9.17 -2.88 21.47
N GLN A 76 9.70 -2.53 22.64
CA GLN A 76 8.93 -1.96 23.75
C GLN A 76 8.34 -0.58 23.43
N ASP A 77 8.90 0.14 22.45
CA ASP A 77 8.40 1.44 22.01
C ASP A 77 7.17 1.31 21.11
N GLY A 78 6.77 0.08 20.75
CA GLY A 78 5.65 -0.20 19.85
C GLY A 78 5.95 0.10 18.37
N CYS A 79 7.19 0.45 18.04
CA CYS A 79 7.64 0.77 16.70
C CYS A 79 8.02 -0.51 15.93
N VAL A 80 7.00 -1.29 15.55
CA VAL A 80 7.17 -2.54 14.80
C VAL A 80 6.65 -2.37 13.37
N PHE A 81 7.53 -2.57 12.37
CA PHE A 81 7.10 -2.58 10.98
C PHE A 81 6.31 -3.87 10.72
N ARG A 82 5.05 -3.72 10.33
CA ARG A 82 4.15 -4.86 10.09
C ARG A 82 3.85 -4.98 8.61
N TYR A 83 3.97 -6.21 8.10
CA TYR A 83 3.48 -6.54 6.77
C TYR A 83 1.98 -6.25 6.68
N ARG A 84 1.58 -5.69 5.53
CA ARG A 84 0.18 -5.41 5.20
C ARG A 84 -0.12 -6.15 3.91
N SER A 85 -1.15 -6.99 3.94
CA SER A 85 -1.65 -7.69 2.77
C SER A 85 -2.29 -6.69 1.79
N SER A 86 -2.46 -7.09 0.54
CA SER A 86 -3.20 -6.29 -0.44
C SER A 86 -4.62 -5.99 0.01
N PHE A 87 -5.26 -6.93 0.71
CA PHE A 87 -6.56 -6.74 1.35
C PHE A 87 -6.52 -5.61 2.38
N ASP A 88 -5.53 -5.58 3.28
CA ASP A 88 -5.39 -4.52 4.28
C ASP A 88 -5.21 -3.14 3.61
N TRP A 89 -4.45 -3.08 2.52
CA TRP A 89 -4.25 -1.84 1.76
C TRP A 89 -5.53 -1.38 1.06
N GLN A 90 -6.25 -2.29 0.41
CA GLN A 90 -7.53 -1.98 -0.23
C GLN A 90 -8.57 -1.54 0.80
N GLU A 91 -8.60 -2.16 1.98
CA GLU A 91 -9.48 -1.75 3.09
C GLU A 91 -9.27 -0.29 3.47
N LYS A 92 -8.01 0.18 3.50
CA LYS A 92 -7.70 1.58 3.80
C LYS A 92 -8.03 2.55 2.68
N LEU A 93 -8.14 2.07 1.44
CA LEU A 93 -8.57 2.89 0.31
C LEU A 93 -10.09 2.92 0.12
N TYR A 94 -10.83 1.97 0.70
CA TYR A 94 -12.29 1.99 0.66
C TYR A 94 -12.87 3.32 1.18
N HIS A 95 -14.11 3.59 0.75
CA HIS A 95 -14.84 4.84 0.93
C HIS A 95 -14.36 5.98 0.02
N ASP A 96 -14.26 5.69 -1.29
CA ASP A 96 -14.04 6.69 -2.36
C ASP A 96 -12.75 7.50 -2.20
N ARG A 97 -11.70 6.91 -1.61
CA ARG A 97 -10.41 7.59 -1.51
C ARG A 97 -9.71 7.56 -2.86
N ASN A 98 -9.24 8.73 -3.26
CA ASN A 98 -8.48 8.90 -4.49
C ASN A 98 -7.05 9.32 -4.13
N VAL A 99 -6.08 8.54 -4.58
CA VAL A 99 -4.66 8.83 -4.36
C VAL A 99 -4.06 9.28 -5.69
N VAL A 100 -3.36 10.40 -5.68
CA VAL A 100 -2.71 10.96 -6.88
C VAL A 100 -1.21 11.05 -6.63
N PHE A 101 -0.44 10.44 -7.53
CA PHE A 101 1.01 10.51 -7.64
C PHE A 101 1.34 11.51 -8.75
N ILE A 102 2.04 12.59 -8.42
CA ILE A 102 2.40 13.65 -9.39
C ILE A 102 3.93 13.75 -9.41
N GLY A 103 4.55 13.55 -10.57
CA GLY A 103 6.00 13.67 -10.68
C GLY A 103 6.60 13.05 -11.93
N ASP A 104 7.85 12.63 -11.79
CA ASP A 104 8.68 12.04 -12.83
C ASP A 104 8.61 10.49 -12.85
N THR A 105 9.56 9.86 -13.53
CA THR A 105 9.70 8.41 -13.61
C THR A 105 9.95 7.72 -12.26
N ILE A 106 10.52 8.42 -11.27
CA ILE A 106 10.71 7.89 -9.91
C ILE A 106 9.35 7.82 -9.21
N VAL A 107 8.54 8.87 -9.32
CA VAL A 107 7.16 8.87 -8.80
C VAL A 107 6.30 7.86 -9.54
N ARG A 108 6.49 7.68 -10.86
CA ARG A 108 5.83 6.61 -11.64
C ARG A 108 6.18 5.22 -11.10
N SER A 109 7.44 5.00 -10.73
CA SER A 109 7.89 3.73 -10.15
C SER A 109 7.21 3.47 -8.79
N LEU A 110 7.03 4.52 -7.98
CA LEU A 110 6.30 4.45 -6.72
C LEU A 110 4.80 4.16 -6.92
N TYR A 111 4.17 4.79 -7.92
CA TYR A 111 2.80 4.48 -8.34
C TYR A 111 2.65 2.98 -8.67
N HIS A 112 3.54 2.46 -9.51
CA HIS A 112 3.54 1.04 -9.88
C HIS A 112 3.77 0.14 -8.66
N ALA A 113 4.69 0.48 -7.75
CA ALA A 113 4.88 -0.25 -6.50
C ALA A 113 3.62 -0.27 -5.62
N THR A 114 2.89 0.85 -5.57
CA THR A 114 1.64 0.97 -4.82
C THR A 114 0.53 0.11 -5.43
N CYS A 115 0.38 0.10 -6.75
CA CYS A 115 -0.58 -0.77 -7.42
C CYS A 115 -0.33 -2.25 -7.13
N ARG A 116 0.94 -2.68 -7.10
CA ARG A 116 1.31 -4.06 -6.71
C ARG A 116 0.99 -4.36 -5.25
N ALA A 117 1.27 -3.41 -4.35
CA ALA A 117 0.90 -3.55 -2.95
C ALA A 117 -0.63 -3.71 -2.77
N LEU A 118 -1.42 -3.18 -3.71
CA LEU A 118 -2.88 -3.37 -3.78
C LEU A 118 -3.33 -4.62 -4.51
N GLY A 119 -2.40 -5.50 -4.92
CA GLY A 119 -2.72 -6.78 -5.54
C GLY A 119 -2.79 -6.75 -7.07
N ASP A 120 -2.38 -5.66 -7.73
CA ASP A 120 -2.27 -5.63 -9.18
C ASP A 120 -0.95 -6.26 -9.65
N ASN A 121 -1.03 -7.53 -10.02
CA ASN A 121 0.12 -8.31 -10.47
C ASN A 121 0.51 -8.05 -11.95
N THR A 122 -0.28 -7.27 -12.70
CA THR A 122 -0.05 -7.00 -14.13
C THR A 122 0.97 -5.87 -14.39
N ILE A 123 1.35 -5.13 -13.35
CA ILE A 123 2.11 -3.87 -13.41
C ILE A 123 3.58 -4.02 -13.87
N HIS A 124 4.05 -5.23 -14.17
CA HIS A 124 5.45 -5.49 -14.55
C HIS A 124 5.68 -5.81 -16.02
N GLU A 125 4.62 -5.94 -16.79
CA GLU A 125 4.73 -6.20 -18.21
C GLU A 125 5.08 -4.87 -18.92
N PHE A 126 6.15 -4.88 -19.72
CA PHE A 126 6.48 -3.75 -20.56
C PHE A 126 5.34 -3.57 -21.58
N ASP A 127 4.50 -2.58 -21.35
CA ASP A 127 3.40 -2.24 -22.24
C ASP A 127 3.83 -1.10 -23.16
N SER A 128 4.24 -1.44 -24.38
CA SER A 128 4.62 -0.47 -25.41
C SER A 128 3.46 0.39 -25.91
N SER A 129 2.21 0.05 -25.55
CA SER A 129 1.04 0.84 -25.94
C SER A 129 0.85 2.08 -25.08
N ILE A 130 1.45 2.13 -23.88
CA ILE A 130 1.33 3.26 -22.96
C ILE A 130 2.47 4.26 -23.22
N PRO A 131 2.17 5.51 -23.61
CA PRO A 131 3.20 6.51 -23.82
C PRO A 131 4.05 6.73 -22.56
N LEU A 132 5.36 6.92 -22.74
CA LEU A 132 6.30 7.09 -21.62
C LEU A 132 5.95 8.29 -20.72
N HIS A 133 5.41 9.36 -21.30
CA HIS A 133 5.09 10.61 -20.62
C HIS A 133 3.58 10.85 -20.58
N SER A 134 2.83 9.88 -20.05
CA SER A 134 1.36 9.96 -19.97
C SER A 134 0.85 9.79 -18.55
N ASP A 135 -0.32 10.37 -18.31
CA ASP A 135 -1.13 10.12 -17.12
C ASP A 135 -1.69 8.69 -17.15
N ILE A 136 -1.75 8.04 -16.00
CA ILE A 136 -2.25 6.67 -15.86
C ILE A 136 -3.25 6.64 -14.71
N THR A 137 -4.40 6.01 -14.89
CA THR A 137 -5.38 5.84 -13.81
C THR A 137 -5.74 4.36 -13.69
N LYS A 138 -5.77 3.85 -12.46
CA LYS A 138 -6.32 2.54 -12.13
C LYS A 138 -7.35 2.66 -11.02
N THR A 139 -8.36 1.79 -11.09
CA THR A 139 -9.43 1.68 -10.12
C THR A 139 -9.27 0.38 -9.34
N PHE A 140 -9.41 0.44 -8.02
CA PHE A 140 -9.40 -0.70 -7.12
C PHE A 140 -10.74 -0.77 -6.40
N GLY A 141 -11.38 -1.95 -6.44
CA GLY A 141 -12.75 -2.10 -5.98
C GLY A 141 -13.75 -1.34 -6.86
N GLU A 142 -14.84 -0.86 -6.27
CA GLU A 142 -15.94 -0.20 -7.02
C GLU A 142 -15.70 1.29 -7.27
N SER A 143 -14.94 1.97 -6.40
CA SER A 143 -14.91 3.45 -6.41
C SER A 143 -13.57 4.09 -6.07
N SER A 144 -12.59 3.33 -5.57
CA SER A 144 -11.30 3.90 -5.18
C SER A 144 -10.38 3.95 -6.39
N SER A 145 -9.71 5.08 -6.59
CA SER A 145 -8.79 5.24 -7.73
C SER A 145 -7.41 5.67 -7.30
N ILE A 146 -6.42 5.19 -8.04
CA ILE A 146 -5.04 5.65 -7.95
C ILE A 146 -4.66 6.19 -9.31
N LYS A 147 -4.15 7.41 -9.32
CA LYS A 147 -3.75 8.11 -10.53
C LYS A 147 -2.28 8.49 -10.46
N TYR A 148 -1.58 8.33 -11.58
CA TYR A 148 -0.29 8.93 -11.87
C TYR A 148 -0.47 10.09 -12.86
N VAL A 149 0.20 11.20 -12.59
CA VAL A 149 0.20 12.40 -13.43
C VAL A 149 1.64 12.75 -13.77
N TRP A 150 1.94 12.84 -15.07
CA TRP A 150 3.28 13.19 -15.53
C TRP A 150 3.54 14.69 -15.32
N ALA A 151 4.49 14.99 -14.43
CA ALA A 151 4.90 16.35 -14.09
C ALA A 151 6.36 16.32 -13.60
N PRO A 152 7.34 16.16 -14.51
CA PRO A 152 8.72 15.87 -14.15
C PRO A 152 9.43 17.07 -13.53
N LEU A 153 8.93 18.30 -13.78
CA LEU A 153 9.46 19.52 -13.18
C LEU A 153 8.65 19.88 -11.93
N ALA A 154 9.33 20.39 -10.90
CA ALA A 154 8.68 20.78 -9.64
C ALA A 154 7.54 21.79 -9.85
N MET A 155 7.72 22.74 -10.78
CA MET A 155 6.71 23.76 -11.11
C MET A 155 5.46 23.17 -11.76
N ASP A 156 5.62 22.15 -12.61
CA ASP A 156 4.50 21.43 -13.20
C ASP A 156 3.73 20.67 -12.11
N GLY A 157 4.46 20.05 -11.19
CA GLY A 157 3.88 19.35 -10.04
C GLY A 157 3.02 20.26 -9.17
N VAL A 158 3.53 21.46 -8.84
CA VAL A 158 2.77 22.48 -8.08
C VAL A 158 1.54 22.93 -8.85
N SER A 159 1.66 23.16 -10.15
CA SER A 159 0.55 23.60 -11.00
C SER A 159 -0.56 22.54 -11.05
N LYS A 160 -0.19 21.28 -11.29
CA LYS A 160 -1.11 20.15 -11.28
C LYS A 160 -1.78 19.96 -9.93
N LEU A 161 -1.04 20.06 -8.83
CA LEU A 161 -1.60 19.94 -7.49
C LEU A 161 -2.67 21.02 -7.23
N LYS A 162 -2.42 22.26 -7.64
CA LYS A 162 -3.40 23.36 -7.53
C LYS A 162 -4.67 23.07 -8.35
N GLU A 163 -4.54 22.55 -9.57
CA GLU A 163 -5.68 22.12 -10.40
C GLU A 163 -6.54 21.05 -9.69
N TYR A 164 -5.91 20.07 -9.05
CA TYR A 164 -6.61 19.03 -8.27
C TYR A 164 -7.33 19.59 -7.04
N ILE A 165 -6.68 20.50 -6.31
CA ILE A 165 -7.30 21.14 -5.14
C ILE A 165 -8.52 21.98 -5.58
N ALA A 166 -8.39 22.75 -6.65
CA ALA A 166 -9.50 23.57 -7.16
C ALA A 166 -10.70 22.72 -7.63
N SER A 167 -10.44 21.64 -8.37
CA SER A 167 -11.49 20.74 -8.85
C SER A 167 -12.17 19.95 -7.72
N SER A 168 -11.42 19.49 -6.72
CA SER A 168 -11.99 18.80 -5.55
C SER A 168 -12.86 19.71 -4.68
N ASN A 169 -12.47 20.97 -4.49
CA ASN A 169 -13.27 21.98 -3.79
C ASN A 169 -14.59 22.28 -4.52
N THR A 170 -14.54 22.36 -5.85
CA THR A 170 -15.74 22.58 -6.68
C THR A 170 -16.70 21.40 -6.58
N ASN A 171 -16.18 20.17 -6.62
CA ASN A 171 -16.98 18.96 -6.50
C ASN A 171 -17.61 18.77 -5.11
N SER A 172 -16.92 19.19 -4.04
CA SER A 172 -17.46 19.13 -2.68
C SER A 172 -18.57 20.17 -2.43
N ILE A 173 -18.45 21.36 -3.02
CA ILE A 173 -19.53 22.37 -3.02
C ILE A 173 -20.77 21.84 -3.77
N ASN A 174 -20.57 21.26 -4.96
CA ASN A 174 -21.67 20.71 -5.76
C ASN A 174 -22.37 19.50 -5.10
N LYS A 175 -21.63 18.67 -4.35
CA LYS A 175 -22.22 17.57 -3.56
C LYS A 175 -23.05 18.07 -2.37
N ARG A 176 -22.71 19.20 -1.75
CA ARG A 176 -23.49 19.80 -0.66
C ARG A 176 -24.80 20.42 -1.15
N ASN A 177 -24.81 21.00 -2.35
CA ASN A 177 -26.01 21.63 -2.92
C ASN A 177 -27.02 20.63 -3.52
N LYS A 178 -26.69 19.33 -3.55
CA LYS A 178 -27.55 18.25 -4.06
C LYS A 178 -28.16 17.36 -2.96
N LYS A 179 -27.94 17.70 -1.68
CA LYS A 179 -28.63 17.11 -0.52
C LYS A 179 -29.61 18.13 0.03
#